data_AF-A0A9D1I7X1-F1
#
_entry.id   AF-A0A9D1I7X1-F1
#
_cell.length_a   1.000
_cell.length_b   1.000
_cell.length_c   1.000
_cell.angle_alpha   90.00
_cell.angle_beta   90.00
_cell.angle_gamma   90.00
#
_symmetry.space_group_name_H-M   'P 1'
#
loop_
_entity.id
_entity.type
_entity.pdbx_description
1 polymer ?
#
loop_
_entity_poly.entity_id
_entity_poly.type
_entity_poly.pdbx_seq_one_letter_code
_entity_poly.pdbx_strand_id
1 'polypeptide(L)'
;MSNKNNHMGSRKSSHIKFRYAVFLAAAFFLIFGSGIFLIIMNNQVIAMGRAGFIRDAAFRIFLGVAAAAVSVICAKDLFKGKRSAKGICGRILAVLICLPAAFFLIRPVVLDIPYLNDPQITYINRLEFDDDLTGDGPARYYLRGTGIDGSSHSFSVNRAEYDAGKNLRSENPRLQAKVTYLPHTDVVLSLRYMPALDEQSQKLFPPSDALPDDWKSFALQINDKVYTLPLPLSVFLKDGWKTDEESSGLMLPGADEPYESYSSQSIRLTNEQGQRINVTVYNTTEQTIGISHCTVGSIYAIYGNLDFAGTQLRLPGGLMPGWSTWDDVLEQYGQPDERFEGYSLTYRADSPSSAYWNLYFDESGYLDGVMVRCQAYSRDH
;
A
#
# COMPACT_ATOMS: atom_id res chain seq x y z
N MET A 1 -57.68 2.02 -63.36
CA MET A 1 -56.25 1.80 -62.99
C MET A 1 -55.78 3.03 -62.22
N SER A 2 -55.14 3.00 -61.06
CA SER A 2 -54.99 2.03 -59.98
C SER A 2 -54.61 2.88 -58.77
N ASN A 3 -55.44 2.82 -57.73
CA ASN A 3 -55.25 3.46 -56.43
C ASN A 3 -54.11 2.76 -55.65
N LYS A 4 -52.83 3.10 -55.92
CA LYS A 4 -51.67 2.41 -55.33
C LYS A 4 -50.67 3.26 -54.53
N ASN A 5 -50.78 4.59 -54.52
CA ASN A 5 -49.72 5.44 -53.95
C ASN A 5 -49.95 5.93 -52.50
N ASN A 6 -51.14 5.79 -51.92
CA ASN A 6 -51.40 6.31 -50.56
C ASN A 6 -51.10 5.32 -49.42
N HIS A 7 -50.90 4.03 -49.69
CA HIS A 7 -50.62 3.05 -48.63
C HIS A 7 -49.13 2.95 -48.23
N MET A 8 -48.22 3.52 -49.02
CA MET A 8 -46.77 3.34 -48.84
C MET A 8 -46.13 4.43 -47.93
N GLY A 9 -46.72 5.63 -47.87
CA GLY A 9 -46.26 6.73 -47.01
C GLY A 9 -46.66 6.56 -45.53
N SER A 10 -47.87 6.05 -45.27
CA SER A 10 -48.37 5.78 -43.92
C SER A 10 -47.58 4.68 -43.19
N ARG A 11 -47.26 3.59 -43.90
CA ARG A 11 -46.52 2.44 -43.34
C ARG A 11 -45.07 2.80 -42.97
N LYS A 12 -44.41 3.65 -43.76
CA LYS A 12 -43.04 4.11 -43.51
C LYS A 12 -42.95 5.08 -42.33
N SER A 13 -43.93 5.98 -42.19
CA SER A 13 -44.09 6.89 -41.03
C SER A 13 -44.39 6.13 -39.73
N SER A 14 -45.26 5.12 -39.80
CA SER A 14 -45.58 4.22 -38.69
C SER A 14 -44.34 3.46 -38.19
N HIS A 15 -43.54 2.87 -39.08
CA HIS A 15 -42.30 2.19 -38.70
C HIS A 15 -41.24 3.12 -38.09
N ILE A 16 -41.14 4.38 -38.54
CA ILE A 16 -40.22 5.36 -37.96
C ILE A 16 -40.67 5.75 -36.55
N LYS A 17 -41.98 6.02 -36.35
CA LYS A 17 -42.55 6.30 -35.02
C LYS A 17 -42.43 5.12 -34.07
N PHE A 18 -42.63 3.89 -34.55
CA PHE A 18 -42.46 2.67 -33.77
C PHE A 18 -41.00 2.45 -33.35
N ARG A 19 -40.03 2.65 -34.25
CA ARG A 19 -38.60 2.55 -33.91
C ARG A 19 -38.16 3.64 -32.93
N TYR A 20 -38.71 4.86 -33.03
CA TYR A 20 -38.46 5.94 -32.09
C TYR A 20 -39.08 5.65 -30.71
N ALA A 21 -40.30 5.08 -30.67
CA ALA A 21 -40.97 4.68 -29.44
C ALA A 21 -40.26 3.50 -28.75
N VAL A 22 -39.77 2.51 -29.50
CA VAL A 22 -38.93 1.42 -28.96
C VAL A 22 -37.60 1.95 -28.43
N PHE A 23 -36.99 2.93 -29.11
CA PHE A 23 -35.75 3.57 -28.64
C PHE A 23 -35.98 4.40 -27.36
N LEU A 24 -37.07 5.16 -27.29
CA LEU A 24 -37.49 5.90 -26.09
C LEU A 24 -37.84 4.96 -24.94
N ALA A 25 -38.54 3.86 -25.22
CA ALA A 25 -38.84 2.84 -24.22
C ALA A 25 -37.56 2.14 -23.72
N ALA A 26 -36.62 1.81 -24.60
CA ALA A 26 -35.32 1.24 -24.21
C ALA A 26 -34.47 2.24 -23.41
N ALA A 27 -34.44 3.52 -23.81
CA ALA A 27 -33.77 4.58 -23.07
C ALA A 27 -34.45 4.83 -21.71
N PHE A 28 -35.78 4.77 -21.65
CA PHE A 28 -36.54 4.89 -20.41
C PHE A 28 -36.33 3.69 -19.50
N PHE A 29 -36.31 2.45 -20.01
CA PHE A 29 -35.95 1.27 -19.23
C PHE A 29 -34.49 1.29 -18.78
N LEU A 30 -33.57 1.84 -19.58
CA LEU A 30 -32.20 2.06 -19.15
C LEU A 30 -32.11 3.10 -18.04
N ILE A 31 -32.76 4.26 -18.18
CA ILE A 31 -32.70 5.34 -17.18
C ILE A 31 -33.48 4.98 -15.92
N PHE A 32 -34.73 4.54 -16.06
CA PHE A 32 -35.62 4.22 -14.95
C PHE A 32 -35.28 2.87 -14.31
N GLY A 33 -34.89 1.87 -15.12
CA GLY A 33 -34.32 0.63 -14.62
C GLY A 33 -32.97 0.86 -13.94
N SER A 34 -32.12 1.76 -14.45
CA SER A 34 -30.91 2.18 -13.71
C SER A 34 -31.26 2.91 -12.42
N GLY A 35 -32.29 3.74 -12.39
CA GLY A 35 -32.74 4.44 -11.17
C GLY A 35 -33.26 3.49 -10.11
N ILE A 36 -34.12 2.54 -10.48
CA ILE A 36 -34.64 1.52 -9.56
C ILE A 36 -33.53 0.56 -9.12
N PHE A 37 -32.65 0.14 -10.04
CA PHE A 37 -31.48 -0.67 -9.72
C PHE A 37 -30.54 0.08 -8.77
N LEU A 38 -30.25 1.36 -9.03
CA LEU A 38 -29.48 2.23 -8.15
C LEU A 38 -30.12 2.37 -6.77
N ILE A 39 -31.44 2.54 -6.68
CA ILE A 39 -32.18 2.63 -5.41
C ILE A 39 -32.12 1.31 -4.63
N ILE A 40 -32.31 0.17 -5.29
CA ILE A 40 -32.21 -1.17 -4.67
C ILE A 40 -30.78 -1.43 -4.18
N MET A 41 -29.80 -1.04 -4.99
CA MET A 41 -28.38 -1.12 -4.65
C MET A 41 -27.99 -0.16 -3.51
N ASN A 42 -28.75 0.93 -3.30
CA ASN A 42 -28.47 1.94 -2.29
C ASN A 42 -29.05 1.59 -0.90
N ASN A 43 -30.08 0.74 -0.84
CA ASN A 43 -30.86 0.54 0.40
C ASN A 43 -30.28 -0.48 1.41
N GLN A 44 -29.28 -1.28 0.99
CA GLN A 44 -28.53 -2.18 1.88
C GLN A 44 -27.06 -2.06 1.46
N VAL A 45 -26.23 -1.40 2.26
CA VAL A 45 -24.79 -1.19 1.99
C VAL A 45 -24.05 -2.52 2.23
N ILE A 46 -24.31 -3.51 1.38
CA ILE A 46 -23.51 -4.73 1.33
C ILE A 46 -22.24 -4.36 0.58
N ALA A 47 -21.19 -4.02 1.33
CA ALA A 47 -19.89 -3.67 0.77
C ALA A 47 -18.99 -4.93 0.68
N MET A 48 -19.18 -5.88 1.58
CA MET A 48 -18.25 -6.99 1.77
C MET A 48 -18.81 -8.36 1.36
N GLY A 49 -17.91 -9.34 1.26
CA GLY A 49 -18.19 -10.74 0.99
C GLY A 49 -18.60 -11.00 -0.46
N ARG A 50 -19.00 -12.25 -0.73
CA ARG A 50 -19.48 -12.65 -2.06
C ARG A 50 -20.68 -11.84 -2.53
N ALA A 51 -21.57 -11.46 -1.60
CA ALA A 51 -22.70 -10.60 -1.91
C ALA A 51 -22.26 -9.19 -2.31
N GLY A 52 -21.26 -8.61 -1.63
CA GLY A 52 -20.63 -7.34 -2.03
C GLY A 52 -20.00 -7.41 -3.42
N PHE A 53 -19.31 -8.50 -3.74
CA PHE A 53 -18.76 -8.70 -5.08
C PHE A 53 -19.84 -8.83 -6.15
N ILE A 54 -20.86 -9.67 -5.95
CA ILE A 54 -21.96 -9.83 -6.92
C ILE A 54 -22.64 -8.50 -7.18
N ARG A 55 -22.83 -7.70 -6.12
CA ARG A 55 -23.38 -6.34 -6.19
C ARG A 55 -22.49 -5.44 -7.05
N ASP A 56 -21.22 -5.29 -6.71
CA ASP A 56 -20.27 -4.45 -7.45
C ASP A 56 -20.12 -4.89 -8.92
N ALA A 57 -20.00 -6.20 -9.15
CA ALA A 57 -19.95 -6.80 -10.48
C ALA A 57 -21.20 -6.49 -11.29
N ALA A 58 -22.40 -6.68 -10.72
CA ALA A 58 -23.66 -6.38 -11.41
C ALA A 58 -23.75 -4.90 -11.79
N PHE A 59 -23.34 -4.00 -10.90
CA PHE A 59 -23.32 -2.56 -11.15
C PHE A 59 -22.37 -2.17 -12.28
N ARG A 60 -21.12 -2.64 -12.20
CA ARG A 60 -20.08 -2.37 -13.19
C ARG A 60 -20.42 -2.95 -14.56
N ILE A 61 -20.93 -4.20 -14.61
CA ILE A 61 -21.36 -4.84 -15.84
C ILE A 61 -22.54 -4.08 -16.45
N PHE A 62 -23.55 -3.72 -15.66
CA PHE A 62 -24.71 -2.98 -16.14
C PHE A 62 -24.29 -1.64 -16.76
N LEU A 63 -23.50 -0.82 -16.04
CA LEU A 63 -23.00 0.45 -16.55
C LEU A 63 -22.10 0.27 -17.77
N GLY A 64 -21.26 -0.76 -17.77
CA GLY A 64 -20.36 -1.06 -18.88
C GLY A 64 -21.12 -1.44 -20.16
N VAL A 65 -22.14 -2.29 -20.04
CA VAL A 65 -23.03 -2.66 -21.15
C VAL A 65 -23.82 -1.46 -21.65
N ALA A 66 -24.33 -0.61 -20.75
CA ALA A 66 -25.01 0.62 -21.13
C ALA A 66 -24.08 1.58 -21.90
N ALA A 67 -22.84 1.77 -21.43
CA ALA A 67 -21.84 2.59 -22.11
C ALA A 67 -21.47 2.01 -23.49
N ALA A 68 -21.28 0.70 -23.59
CA ALA A 68 -21.02 0.03 -24.87
C ALA A 68 -22.19 0.20 -25.86
N ALA A 69 -23.44 0.05 -25.39
CA ALA A 69 -24.63 0.26 -26.21
C ALA A 69 -24.71 1.70 -26.74
N VAL A 70 -24.44 2.71 -25.90
CA VAL A 70 -24.37 4.12 -26.32
C VAL A 70 -23.30 4.32 -27.39
N SER A 71 -22.10 3.77 -27.20
CA SER A 71 -21.02 3.82 -28.20
C SER A 71 -21.44 3.23 -29.55
N VAL A 72 -22.07 2.05 -29.54
CA VAL A 72 -22.53 1.38 -30.78
C VAL A 72 -23.63 2.20 -31.47
N ILE A 73 -24.57 2.76 -30.70
CA ILE A 73 -25.63 3.62 -31.23
C ILE A 73 -25.03 4.87 -31.87
N CYS A 74 -24.13 5.57 -31.17
CA CYS A 74 -23.47 6.77 -31.68
C CYS A 74 -22.62 6.49 -32.93
N ALA A 75 -21.88 5.38 -32.94
CA ALA A 75 -21.09 4.92 -34.08
C ALA A 75 -21.96 4.62 -35.30
N LYS A 76 -23.03 3.85 -35.14
CA LYS A 76 -23.98 3.55 -36.24
C LYS A 76 -24.62 4.81 -36.80
N ASP A 77 -24.90 5.77 -35.94
CA ASP A 77 -25.52 7.02 -36.31
C ASP A 77 -24.57 8.00 -37.02
N LEU A 78 -23.25 7.84 -36.90
CA LEU A 78 -22.26 8.59 -37.69
C LEU A 78 -22.35 8.26 -39.19
N PHE A 79 -22.74 7.03 -39.54
CA PHE A 79 -22.88 6.58 -40.94
C PHE A 79 -24.21 6.96 -41.61
N LYS A 80 -25.12 7.68 -40.93
CA LYS A 80 -26.39 8.14 -41.51
C LYS A 80 -26.26 9.57 -42.07
N GLY A 81 -26.58 9.76 -43.36
CA GLY A 81 -26.37 11.00 -44.11
C GLY A 81 -27.22 12.23 -43.72
N LYS A 82 -26.71 13.41 -44.12
CA LYS A 82 -27.14 14.82 -43.84
C LYS A 82 -27.29 15.15 -42.35
N ARG A 83 -26.19 15.59 -41.71
CA ARG A 83 -26.18 16.08 -40.31
C ARG A 83 -25.28 17.30 -40.14
N SER A 84 -25.62 18.13 -39.14
CA SER A 84 -24.82 19.30 -38.72
C SER A 84 -23.47 18.87 -38.12
N ALA A 85 -22.41 19.64 -38.41
CA ALA A 85 -21.05 19.39 -37.92
C ALA A 85 -20.99 19.22 -36.39
N LYS A 86 -21.73 20.04 -35.63
CA LYS A 86 -21.82 19.94 -34.16
C LYS A 86 -22.35 18.57 -33.71
N GLY A 87 -23.32 18.01 -34.43
CA GLY A 87 -23.90 16.70 -34.14
C GLY A 87 -23.02 15.51 -34.55
N ILE A 88 -22.03 15.72 -35.42
CA ILE A 88 -21.00 14.74 -35.77
C ILE A 88 -19.95 14.75 -34.65
N CYS A 89 -19.41 15.91 -34.30
CA CYS A 89 -18.41 16.05 -33.23
C CYS A 89 -18.90 15.50 -31.89
N GLY A 90 -20.14 15.82 -31.48
CA GLY A 90 -20.69 15.31 -30.21
C GLY A 90 -20.80 13.78 -30.15
N ARG A 91 -21.05 13.11 -31.28
CA ARG A 91 -21.13 11.64 -31.33
C ARG A 91 -19.77 10.98 -31.34
N ILE A 92 -18.79 11.57 -32.03
CA ILE A 92 -17.39 11.12 -31.97
C ILE A 92 -16.90 11.21 -30.51
N LEU A 93 -17.15 12.34 -29.85
CA LEU A 93 -16.81 12.52 -28.44
C LEU A 93 -17.51 11.48 -27.54
N ALA A 94 -18.79 11.22 -27.77
CA ALA A 94 -19.53 10.19 -27.02
C ALA A 94 -18.90 8.79 -27.19
N VAL A 95 -18.52 8.39 -28.40
CA VAL A 95 -17.83 7.11 -28.64
C VAL A 95 -16.47 7.06 -27.94
N LEU A 96 -15.69 8.14 -28.05
CA LEU A 96 -14.36 8.25 -27.42
C LEU A 96 -14.42 8.19 -25.89
N ILE A 97 -15.54 8.55 -25.27
CA ILE A 97 -15.73 8.47 -23.82
C ILE A 97 -16.34 7.12 -23.42
N CYS A 98 -17.46 6.74 -24.05
CA CYS A 98 -18.26 5.60 -23.61
C CYS A 98 -17.58 4.25 -23.93
N LEU A 99 -16.79 4.14 -24.99
CA LEU A 99 -16.11 2.88 -25.32
C LEU A 99 -14.99 2.56 -24.32
N PRO A 100 -14.07 3.48 -23.98
CA PRO A 100 -13.13 3.27 -22.88
C PRO A 100 -13.84 3.07 -21.53
N ALA A 101 -14.90 3.84 -21.24
CA ALA A 101 -15.65 3.68 -20.00
C ALA A 101 -16.21 2.26 -19.84
N ALA A 102 -16.79 1.69 -20.90
CA ALA A 102 -17.28 0.30 -20.88
C ALA A 102 -16.16 -0.69 -20.55
N PHE A 103 -14.99 -0.52 -21.17
CA PHE A 103 -13.82 -1.36 -20.91
C PHE A 103 -13.35 -1.25 -19.46
N PHE A 104 -13.15 -0.03 -18.94
CA PHE A 104 -12.65 0.18 -17.58
C PHE A 104 -13.66 -0.21 -16.49
N LEU A 105 -14.96 -0.18 -16.77
CA LEU A 105 -15.99 -0.66 -15.84
C LEU A 105 -15.98 -2.19 -15.71
N ILE A 106 -15.92 -2.90 -16.84
CA ILE A 106 -16.04 -4.37 -16.85
C ILE A 106 -14.71 -5.06 -16.52
N ARG A 107 -13.58 -4.48 -16.96
CA ARG A 107 -12.25 -5.08 -16.83
C ARG A 107 -11.93 -5.55 -15.40
N PRO A 108 -12.12 -4.75 -14.33
CA PRO A 108 -11.83 -5.19 -12.97
C PRO A 108 -12.55 -6.47 -12.56
N VAL A 109 -13.85 -6.57 -12.90
CA VAL A 109 -14.67 -7.74 -12.57
C VAL A 109 -14.13 -9.00 -13.23
N VAL A 110 -13.69 -8.90 -14.49
CA VAL A 110 -13.10 -10.02 -15.22
C VAL A 110 -11.75 -10.41 -14.64
N LEU A 111 -10.93 -9.43 -14.29
CA LEU A 111 -9.60 -9.67 -13.71
C LEU A 111 -9.68 -10.27 -12.31
N ASP A 112 -10.78 -10.08 -11.57
CA ASP A 112 -10.98 -10.66 -10.24
C ASP A 112 -11.49 -12.11 -10.25
N ILE A 113 -11.93 -12.64 -11.39
CA ILE A 113 -12.43 -14.04 -11.48
C ILE A 113 -11.42 -15.07 -10.93
N PRO A 114 -10.11 -15.00 -11.27
CA PRO A 114 -9.11 -15.90 -10.69
C PRO A 114 -8.98 -15.80 -9.17
N TYR A 115 -9.16 -14.59 -8.63
CA TYR A 115 -9.00 -14.28 -7.21
C TYR A 115 -10.23 -14.67 -6.35
N LEU A 116 -11.33 -15.14 -6.95
CA LEU A 116 -12.50 -15.59 -6.19
C LEU A 116 -12.23 -16.85 -5.36
N ASN A 117 -11.29 -17.69 -5.82
CA ASN A 117 -10.89 -18.91 -5.12
C ASN A 117 -9.55 -18.75 -4.39
N ASP A 118 -8.72 -17.79 -4.82
CA ASP A 118 -7.42 -17.47 -4.23
C ASP A 118 -7.28 -15.95 -4.06
N PRO A 119 -8.01 -15.36 -3.09
CA PRO A 119 -8.05 -13.91 -2.92
C PRO A 119 -6.74 -13.35 -2.36
N GLN A 120 -6.47 -12.08 -2.63
CA GLN A 120 -5.32 -11.42 -2.04
C GLN A 120 -5.54 -11.15 -0.56
N ILE A 121 -4.45 -11.24 0.20
CA ILE A 121 -4.42 -10.96 1.63
C ILE A 121 -3.39 -9.88 1.89
N THR A 122 -3.80 -8.85 2.61
CA THR A 122 -2.90 -7.80 3.12
C THR A 122 -3.14 -7.60 4.61
N TYR A 123 -2.14 -7.02 5.27
CA TYR A 123 -2.26 -6.53 6.64
C TYR A 123 -2.13 -5.02 6.57
N ILE A 124 -3.00 -4.31 7.29
CA ILE A 124 -2.95 -2.86 7.40
C ILE A 124 -2.83 -2.43 8.86
N ASN A 125 -2.05 -1.39 9.11
CA ASN A 125 -1.98 -0.69 10.39
C ASN A 125 -2.39 0.78 10.21
N ARG A 126 -2.29 1.57 11.29
CA ARG A 126 -2.70 2.99 11.30
C ARG A 126 -4.13 3.16 10.77
N LEU A 127 -5.02 2.31 11.27
CA LEU A 127 -6.38 2.19 10.75
C LEU A 127 -7.11 3.51 10.90
N GLU A 128 -7.70 4.03 9.83
CA GLU A 128 -8.56 5.21 9.84
C GLU A 128 -9.97 4.82 9.39
N PHE A 129 -10.96 5.36 10.08
CA PHE A 129 -12.36 5.06 9.85
C PHE A 129 -13.03 6.32 9.31
N ASP A 130 -13.41 6.28 8.03
CA ASP A 130 -13.96 7.40 7.29
C ASP A 130 -15.35 7.04 6.74
N ASP A 131 -16.20 8.04 6.56
CA ASP A 131 -17.57 7.83 6.08
C ASP A 131 -18.08 8.98 5.19
N ASP A 132 -18.84 8.62 4.15
CA ASP A 132 -19.42 9.58 3.21
C ASP A 132 -20.81 10.00 3.72
N LEU A 133 -20.96 11.19 4.28
CA LEU A 133 -22.24 11.69 4.80
C LEU A 133 -23.24 12.05 3.68
N THR A 134 -24.45 11.50 3.74
CA THR A 134 -25.59 11.94 2.93
C THR A 134 -26.79 12.20 3.83
N GLY A 135 -27.22 13.45 4.02
CA GLY A 135 -28.50 13.84 4.66
C GLY A 135 -28.83 13.14 5.97
N ASP A 136 -29.43 11.94 5.89
CA ASP A 136 -29.90 11.10 6.99
C ASP A 136 -28.85 10.10 7.53
N GLY A 137 -27.60 10.11 7.04
CA GLY A 137 -26.50 9.30 7.57
C GLY A 137 -25.43 8.94 6.53
N PRO A 138 -24.39 8.17 6.90
CA PRO A 138 -23.35 7.82 5.95
C PRO A 138 -23.84 6.83 4.90
N ALA A 139 -23.61 7.15 3.62
CA ALA A 139 -23.92 6.29 2.48
C ALA A 139 -22.92 5.14 2.35
N ARG A 140 -21.67 5.35 2.79
CA ARG A 140 -20.56 4.38 2.68
C ARG A 140 -19.62 4.53 3.87
N TYR A 141 -19.05 3.40 4.27
CA TYR A 141 -18.06 3.28 5.32
C TYR A 141 -16.75 2.79 4.73
N TYR A 142 -15.64 3.39 5.13
CA TYR A 142 -14.32 3.04 4.67
C TYR A 142 -13.38 2.74 5.83
N LEU A 143 -12.60 1.68 5.66
CA LEU A 143 -11.43 1.37 6.45
C LEU A 143 -10.19 1.72 5.63
N ARG A 144 -9.43 2.70 6.09
CA ARG A 144 -8.17 3.12 5.47
C ARG A 144 -7.00 2.69 6.33
N GLY A 145 -5.82 2.54 5.73
CA GLY A 145 -4.61 2.20 6.48
C GLY A 145 -3.39 2.12 5.58
N THR A 146 -2.25 1.85 6.22
CA THR A 146 -0.99 1.56 5.52
C THR A 146 -0.77 0.06 5.52
N GLY A 147 -0.55 -0.51 4.34
CA GLY A 147 -0.22 -1.92 4.13
C GLY A 147 1.11 -2.29 4.76
N ILE A 148 1.27 -3.57 5.06
CA ILE A 148 2.54 -4.14 5.53
C ILE A 148 3.68 -3.90 4.54
N ASP A 149 3.36 -3.78 3.25
CA ASP A 149 4.26 -3.42 2.16
C ASP A 149 4.46 -1.90 1.96
N GLY A 150 3.74 -1.07 2.70
CA GLY A 150 3.75 0.39 2.62
C GLY A 150 2.71 1.00 1.68
N SER A 151 1.91 0.19 0.99
CA SER A 151 0.85 0.70 0.12
C SER A 151 -0.28 1.35 0.93
N SER A 152 -0.90 2.40 0.40
CA SER A 152 -2.09 2.97 1.03
C SER A 152 -3.33 2.23 0.56
N HIS A 153 -4.15 1.78 1.51
CA HIS A 153 -5.39 1.09 1.21
C HIS A 153 -6.60 1.89 1.70
N SER A 154 -7.69 1.80 0.93
CA SER A 154 -9.02 2.31 1.30
C SER A 154 -10.07 1.28 0.90
N PHE A 155 -10.62 0.58 1.89
CA PHE A 155 -11.55 -0.51 1.69
C PHE A 155 -12.96 -0.11 2.09
N SER A 156 -13.94 -0.37 1.23
CA SER A 156 -15.34 -0.22 1.64
C SER A 156 -15.75 -1.38 2.55
N VAL A 157 -16.30 -1.05 3.71
CA VAL A 157 -16.70 -2.02 4.74
C VAL A 157 -18.18 -1.88 5.09
N ASN A 158 -18.75 -2.92 5.70
CA ASN A 158 -20.11 -2.86 6.22
C ASN A 158 -20.14 -2.01 7.51
N ARG A 159 -21.30 -1.39 7.82
CA ARG A 159 -21.48 -0.58 9.04
C ARG A 159 -21.08 -1.33 10.32
N ALA A 160 -21.49 -2.58 10.46
CA ALA A 160 -21.20 -3.36 11.66
C ALA A 160 -19.68 -3.55 11.89
N GLU A 161 -18.92 -3.81 10.83
CA GLU A 161 -17.46 -3.94 10.90
C GLU A 161 -16.79 -2.59 11.20
N TYR A 162 -17.28 -1.52 10.57
CA TYR A 162 -16.82 -0.16 10.83
C TYR A 162 -17.00 0.22 12.31
N ASP A 163 -18.19 0.02 12.86
CA ASP A 163 -18.51 0.34 14.26
C ASP A 163 -17.68 -0.51 15.23
N ALA A 164 -17.56 -1.82 14.95
CA ALA A 164 -16.73 -2.73 15.75
C ALA A 164 -15.25 -2.31 15.73
N GLY A 165 -14.71 -1.99 14.56
CA GLY A 165 -13.33 -1.55 14.39
C GLY A 165 -13.04 -0.23 15.11
N LYS A 166 -13.97 0.73 15.09
CA LYS A 166 -13.83 2.00 15.83
C LYS A 166 -13.75 1.77 17.34
N ASN A 167 -14.60 0.90 17.87
CA ASN A 167 -14.58 0.57 19.30
C ASN A 167 -13.26 -0.10 19.68
N LEU A 168 -12.82 -1.12 18.92
CA LEU A 168 -11.55 -1.81 19.17
C LEU A 168 -10.34 -0.85 19.05
N ARG A 169 -10.35 0.08 18.09
CA ARG A 169 -9.26 1.06 17.94
C ARG A 169 -9.22 2.04 19.12
N SER A 170 -10.36 2.36 19.73
CA SER A 170 -10.39 3.23 20.91
C SER A 170 -9.73 2.58 22.13
N GLU A 171 -9.74 1.24 22.20
CA GLU A 171 -9.07 0.46 23.24
C GLU A 171 -7.60 0.17 22.90
N ASN A 172 -7.27 0.00 21.61
CA ASN A 172 -5.93 -0.24 21.11
C ASN A 172 -5.60 0.72 19.95
N PRO A 173 -4.86 1.82 20.20
CA PRO A 173 -4.49 2.80 19.18
C PRO A 173 -3.70 2.22 17.99
N ARG A 174 -2.99 1.11 18.22
CA ARG A 174 -2.17 0.39 17.23
C ARG A 174 -2.86 -0.85 16.65
N LEU A 175 -4.19 -0.95 16.80
CA LEU A 175 -4.99 -2.02 16.20
C LEU A 175 -4.61 -2.22 14.71
N GLN A 176 -4.43 -3.48 14.34
CA GLN A 176 -4.12 -3.89 12.98
C GLN A 176 -5.34 -4.61 12.38
N ALA A 177 -5.37 -4.73 11.05
CA ALA A 177 -6.39 -5.51 10.39
C ALA A 177 -5.79 -6.40 9.30
N LYS A 178 -6.26 -7.65 9.26
CA LYS A 178 -6.05 -8.56 8.15
C LYS A 178 -7.24 -8.45 7.19
N VAL A 179 -6.95 -8.13 5.94
CA VAL A 179 -7.96 -7.91 4.90
C VAL A 179 -7.76 -8.94 3.80
N THR A 180 -8.79 -9.72 3.52
CA THR A 180 -8.85 -10.59 2.35
C THR A 180 -9.74 -9.94 1.32
N TYR A 181 -9.24 -9.66 0.12
CA TYR A 181 -9.92 -8.83 -0.87
C TYR A 181 -9.63 -9.26 -2.31
N LEU A 182 -10.44 -8.72 -3.22
CA LEU A 182 -10.27 -8.87 -4.66
C LEU A 182 -9.48 -7.67 -5.21
N PRO A 183 -8.30 -7.87 -5.82
CA PRO A 183 -7.33 -6.80 -6.06
C PRO A 183 -7.69 -5.81 -7.15
N HIS A 184 -8.68 -6.09 -8.00
CA HIS A 184 -9.08 -5.19 -9.08
C HIS A 184 -10.36 -4.41 -8.77
N THR A 185 -11.29 -4.98 -8.01
CA THR A 185 -12.53 -4.33 -7.55
C THR A 185 -12.41 -3.72 -6.15
N ASP A 186 -11.35 -4.06 -5.40
CA ASP A 186 -11.14 -3.71 -3.99
C ASP A 186 -12.23 -4.23 -3.04
N VAL A 187 -13.02 -5.21 -3.49
CA VAL A 187 -14.08 -5.80 -2.68
C VAL A 187 -13.46 -6.64 -1.59
N VAL A 188 -13.72 -6.27 -0.33
CA VAL A 188 -13.31 -7.04 0.83
C VAL A 188 -14.18 -8.27 0.96
N LEU A 189 -13.56 -9.45 0.98
CA LEU A 189 -14.24 -10.73 1.20
C LEU A 189 -14.32 -11.06 2.69
N SER A 190 -13.27 -10.77 3.45
CA SER A 190 -13.25 -10.89 4.92
C SER A 190 -12.30 -9.87 5.54
N LEU A 191 -12.62 -9.49 6.78
CA LEU A 191 -11.88 -8.53 7.57
C LEU A 191 -11.76 -9.07 8.98
N ARG A 192 -10.56 -8.98 9.57
CA ARG A 192 -10.33 -9.34 10.96
C ARG A 192 -9.43 -8.31 11.62
N TYR A 193 -9.91 -7.69 12.69
CA TYR A 193 -9.12 -6.83 13.56
C TYR A 193 -8.27 -7.66 14.53
N MET A 194 -7.04 -7.23 14.77
CA MET A 194 -6.04 -8.00 15.52
C MET A 194 -5.09 -7.07 16.29
N PRO A 195 -4.62 -7.48 17.49
CA PRO A 195 -3.62 -6.73 18.23
C PRO A 195 -2.19 -6.98 17.74
N ALA A 196 -1.94 -8.06 17.01
CA ALA A 196 -0.62 -8.40 16.48
C ALA A 196 -0.76 -9.22 15.19
N LEU A 197 0.35 -9.35 14.47
CA LEU A 197 0.43 -10.19 13.29
C LEU A 197 0.22 -11.67 13.65
N ASP A 198 -0.38 -12.45 12.73
CA ASP A 198 -0.46 -13.91 12.87
C ASP A 198 0.69 -14.59 12.11
N GLU A 199 0.87 -15.89 12.35
CA GLU A 199 1.88 -16.71 11.67
C GLU A 199 1.77 -16.69 10.13
N GLN A 200 0.57 -16.43 9.59
CA GLN A 200 0.38 -16.36 8.14
C GLN A 200 1.08 -15.14 7.53
N SER A 201 1.26 -14.06 8.28
CA SER A 201 1.96 -12.86 7.82
C SER A 201 3.39 -13.17 7.37
N GLN A 202 4.12 -14.00 8.13
CA GLN A 202 5.49 -14.41 7.79
C GLN A 202 5.56 -15.26 6.52
N LYS A 203 4.52 -16.06 6.23
CA LYS A 203 4.44 -16.88 5.02
C LYS A 203 4.13 -16.05 3.77
N LEU A 204 3.26 -15.05 3.92
CA LEU A 204 2.85 -14.17 2.82
C LEU A 204 3.89 -13.08 2.54
N PHE A 205 4.56 -12.62 3.58
CA PHE A 205 5.57 -11.58 3.54
C PHE A 205 6.83 -12.07 4.27
N PRO A 206 7.57 -13.04 3.69
CA PRO A 206 8.79 -13.53 4.31
C PRO A 206 9.87 -12.44 4.31
N PRO A 207 10.79 -12.46 5.29
CA PRO A 207 12.04 -11.73 5.18
C PRO A 207 12.90 -12.27 4.03
N SER A 208 13.98 -11.57 3.70
CA SER A 208 15.00 -12.09 2.80
C SER A 208 15.61 -13.37 3.36
N ASP A 209 15.80 -14.40 2.52
CA ASP A 209 16.49 -15.65 2.91
C ASP A 209 17.93 -15.40 3.43
N ALA A 210 18.52 -14.24 3.09
CA ALA A 210 19.84 -13.84 3.56
C ALA A 210 19.81 -13.17 4.94
N LEU A 211 18.64 -12.84 5.50
CA LEU A 211 18.52 -12.23 6.81
C LEU A 211 18.63 -13.31 7.91
N PRO A 212 19.64 -13.26 8.78
CA PRO A 212 19.76 -14.22 9.88
C PRO A 212 18.66 -14.05 10.93
N ASP A 213 18.40 -15.12 11.69
CA ASP A 213 17.44 -15.07 12.81
C ASP A 213 18.04 -14.48 14.09
N ASP A 214 19.36 -14.60 14.26
CA ASP A 214 20.10 -14.19 15.46
C ASP A 214 20.50 -12.71 15.39
N TRP A 215 20.12 -11.94 16.41
CA TRP A 215 20.49 -10.53 16.55
C TRP A 215 22.01 -10.31 16.63
N LYS A 216 22.78 -11.32 17.10
CA LYS A 216 24.25 -11.26 17.15
C LYS A 216 24.91 -11.24 15.78
N SER A 217 24.14 -11.47 14.71
CA SER A 217 24.63 -11.27 13.34
C SER A 217 24.90 -9.80 13.02
N PHE A 218 24.28 -8.85 13.75
CA PHE A 218 24.31 -7.41 13.44
C PHE A 218 23.89 -7.10 12.01
N ALA A 219 23.03 -7.95 11.45
CA ALA A 219 22.43 -7.78 10.15
C ALA A 219 21.05 -7.13 10.28
N LEU A 220 20.67 -6.31 9.30
CA LEU A 220 19.27 -5.93 9.09
C LEU A 220 18.96 -5.89 7.61
N GLN A 221 17.69 -6.09 7.29
CA GLN A 221 17.17 -5.94 5.95
C GLN A 221 16.59 -4.53 5.78
N ILE A 222 17.04 -3.82 4.74
CA ILE A 222 16.39 -2.60 4.26
C ILE A 222 15.97 -2.85 2.80
N ASN A 223 14.67 -2.76 2.55
CA ASN A 223 14.02 -3.19 1.31
C ASN A 223 14.42 -4.63 0.97
N ASP A 224 15.03 -4.87 -0.20
CA ASP A 224 15.42 -6.21 -0.64
C ASP A 224 16.88 -6.57 -0.30
N LYS A 225 17.58 -5.74 0.49
CA LYS A 225 19.01 -5.92 0.79
C LYS A 225 19.27 -6.13 2.26
N VAL A 226 20.18 -7.03 2.56
CA VAL A 226 20.66 -7.30 3.93
C VAL A 226 22.03 -6.65 4.12
N TYR A 227 22.13 -5.81 5.14
CA TYR A 227 23.35 -5.11 5.52
C TYR A 227 23.85 -5.68 6.85
N THR A 228 25.08 -6.17 6.88
CA THR A 228 25.74 -6.69 8.09
C THR A 228 26.81 -5.71 8.55
N LEU A 229 26.71 -5.21 9.77
CA LEU A 229 27.69 -4.27 10.33
C LEU A 229 28.88 -5.00 10.97
N PRO A 230 30.10 -4.41 10.93
CA PRO A 230 30.45 -3.21 10.16
C PRO A 230 30.62 -3.51 8.66
N LEU A 231 30.40 -2.51 7.80
CA LEU A 231 30.66 -2.61 6.35
C LEU A 231 31.03 -1.26 5.71
N PRO A 232 31.66 -1.24 4.53
CA PRO A 232 32.02 0.01 3.86
C PRO A 232 30.80 0.86 3.47
N LEU A 233 30.89 2.19 3.62
CA LEU A 233 29.85 3.12 3.15
C LEU A 233 29.60 2.98 1.64
N SER A 234 30.62 2.65 0.87
CA SER A 234 30.54 2.43 -0.58
C SER A 234 29.51 1.37 -0.99
N VAL A 235 29.17 0.41 -0.10
CA VAL A 235 28.10 -0.56 -0.33
C VAL A 235 26.74 0.16 -0.41
N PHE A 236 26.42 1.03 0.55
CA PHE A 236 25.20 1.84 0.50
C PHE A 236 25.16 2.74 -0.74
N LEU A 237 26.28 3.40 -1.07
CA LEU A 237 26.34 4.29 -2.24
C LEU A 237 26.10 3.54 -3.55
N LYS A 238 26.67 2.34 -3.70
CA LYS A 238 26.43 1.46 -4.84
C LYS A 238 24.97 1.01 -4.91
N ASP A 239 24.33 0.89 -3.77
CA ASP A 239 22.94 0.48 -3.64
C ASP A 239 21.93 1.61 -3.86
N GLY A 240 22.40 2.81 -4.23
CA GLY A 240 21.54 3.95 -4.58
C GLY A 240 21.26 4.91 -3.42
N TRP A 241 21.88 4.70 -2.26
CA TRP A 241 21.87 5.68 -1.18
C TRP A 241 22.79 6.85 -1.50
N LYS A 242 22.42 8.04 -1.06
CA LYS A 242 23.15 9.28 -1.26
C LYS A 242 23.38 9.95 0.09
N THR A 243 24.58 10.48 0.29
CA THR A 243 24.88 11.39 1.40
C THR A 243 24.27 12.76 1.11
N ASP A 244 24.03 13.55 2.15
CA ASP A 244 23.79 14.98 1.96
C ASP A 244 25.04 15.71 1.40
N GLU A 245 24.83 16.89 0.83
CA GLU A 245 25.89 17.69 0.20
C GLU A 245 26.97 18.08 1.22
N GLU A 246 26.56 18.44 2.44
CA GLU A 246 27.44 18.83 3.55
C GLU A 246 28.42 17.70 3.90
N SER A 247 27.95 16.45 3.91
CA SER A 247 28.75 15.28 4.25
C SER A 247 29.65 14.84 3.11
N SER A 248 29.22 15.00 1.85
CA SER A 248 29.87 14.39 0.67
C SER A 248 31.36 14.76 0.49
N GLY A 249 31.79 15.92 0.98
CA GLY A 249 33.17 16.40 0.93
C GLY A 249 33.98 16.22 2.22
N LEU A 250 33.41 15.58 3.25
CA LEU A 250 34.09 15.42 4.54
C LEU A 250 35.26 14.45 4.43
N MET A 251 36.37 14.85 5.06
CA MET A 251 37.56 14.05 5.25
C MET A 251 37.69 13.75 6.75
N LEU A 252 37.84 12.49 7.12
CA LEU A 252 38.03 12.07 8.51
C LEU A 252 39.51 11.72 8.75
N PRO A 253 40.16 12.28 9.79
CA PRO A 253 41.52 11.89 10.13
C PRO A 253 41.62 10.40 10.46
N GLY A 254 42.75 9.81 10.11
CA GLY A 254 43.07 8.44 10.49
C GLY A 254 43.54 8.37 11.94
N ALA A 255 43.48 7.17 12.51
CA ALA A 255 44.08 6.88 13.81
C ALA A 255 45.47 6.26 13.58
N ASP A 256 46.53 7.05 13.77
CA ASP A 256 47.92 6.67 13.49
C ASP A 256 48.69 6.23 14.75
N GLU A 257 48.13 6.43 15.94
CA GLU A 257 48.70 5.98 17.21
C GLU A 257 47.96 4.75 17.81
N PRO A 258 48.68 3.88 18.55
CA PRO A 258 48.08 2.84 19.40
C PRO A 258 46.96 3.37 20.30
N TYR A 259 45.83 2.66 20.33
CA TYR A 259 44.65 2.99 21.16
C TYR A 259 43.98 4.34 20.85
N GLU A 260 44.40 5.02 19.78
CA GLU A 260 43.74 6.24 19.33
C GLU A 260 42.30 5.95 18.92
N SER A 261 41.39 6.86 19.28
CA SER A 261 39.98 6.77 18.91
C SER A 261 39.82 7.00 17.41
N TYR A 262 39.07 6.13 16.74
CA TYR A 262 38.74 6.35 15.34
C TYR A 262 37.90 7.61 15.20
N SER A 263 38.30 8.47 14.26
CA SER A 263 37.46 9.60 13.87
C SER A 263 36.14 9.08 13.30
N SER A 264 35.03 9.69 13.73
CA SER A 264 33.71 9.27 13.31
C SER A 264 32.79 10.46 13.08
N GLN A 265 31.82 10.26 12.19
CA GLN A 265 30.82 11.27 11.86
C GLN A 265 29.46 10.60 11.66
N SER A 266 28.43 11.19 12.25
CA SER A 266 27.05 10.82 11.95
C SER A 266 26.59 11.56 10.70
N ILE A 267 26.12 10.83 9.70
CA ILE A 267 25.64 11.34 8.42
C ILE A 267 24.26 10.77 8.12
N ARG A 268 23.48 11.49 7.31
CA ARG A 268 22.20 11.00 6.80
C ARG A 268 22.38 10.40 5.42
N LEU A 269 21.79 9.24 5.19
CA LEU A 269 21.64 8.64 3.87
C LEU A 269 20.20 8.74 3.41
N THR A 270 19.99 9.08 2.13
CA THR A 270 18.67 9.11 1.49
C THR A 270 18.70 8.33 0.19
N ASN A 271 17.63 7.60 -0.14
CA ASN A 271 17.52 6.88 -1.41
C ASN A 271 16.47 7.50 -2.36
N GLU A 272 16.29 6.93 -3.55
CA GLU A 272 15.34 7.44 -4.55
C GLU A 272 13.87 7.33 -4.15
N GLN A 273 13.55 6.45 -3.21
CA GLN A 273 12.21 6.31 -2.63
C GLN A 273 11.94 7.37 -1.55
N GLY A 274 12.93 8.23 -1.24
CA GLY A 274 12.84 9.26 -0.22
C GLY A 274 13.05 8.75 1.21
N GLN A 275 13.40 7.47 1.37
CA GLN A 275 13.65 6.86 2.69
C GLN A 275 14.97 7.38 3.26
N ARG A 276 15.05 7.51 4.60
CA ARG A 276 16.21 8.06 5.29
C ARG A 276 16.68 7.16 6.42
N ILE A 277 17.99 7.00 6.53
CA ILE A 277 18.65 6.40 7.69
C ILE A 277 19.76 7.33 8.18
N ASN A 278 20.04 7.28 9.48
CA ASN A 278 21.23 7.91 10.03
C ASN A 278 22.28 6.82 10.26
N VAL A 279 23.50 7.07 9.81
CA VAL A 279 24.62 6.14 10.00
C VAL A 279 25.77 6.87 10.65
N THR A 280 26.56 6.15 11.45
CA THR A 280 27.85 6.65 11.92
C THR A 280 28.94 5.95 11.13
N VAL A 281 29.74 6.74 10.41
CA VAL A 281 30.91 6.28 9.67
C VAL A 281 32.17 6.50 10.50
N TYR A 282 33.12 5.57 10.38
CA TYR A 282 34.38 5.57 11.09
C TYR A 282 35.52 5.49 10.09
N ASN A 283 36.54 6.33 10.26
CA ASN A 283 37.82 6.10 9.59
C ASN A 283 38.63 5.09 10.42
N THR A 284 38.64 3.84 9.97
CA THR A 284 39.38 2.74 10.61
C THR A 284 40.79 2.57 10.05
N THR A 285 41.31 3.58 9.33
CA THR A 285 42.65 3.57 8.72
C THR A 285 43.56 4.59 9.40
N GLU A 286 44.86 4.54 9.09
CA GLU A 286 45.86 5.50 9.57
C GLU A 286 45.89 6.81 8.77
N GLN A 287 45.26 6.82 7.58
CA GLN A 287 45.33 7.96 6.67
C GLN A 287 44.04 8.77 6.73
N THR A 288 44.15 10.07 6.50
CA THR A 288 42.96 10.91 6.27
C THR A 288 42.27 10.48 4.97
N ILE A 289 41.03 10.01 5.07
CA ILE A 289 40.23 9.55 3.92
C ILE A 289 38.89 10.28 3.84
N GLY A 290 38.31 10.32 2.65
CA GLY A 290 36.94 10.81 2.45
C GLY A 290 35.90 9.85 3.02
N ILE A 291 34.75 10.37 3.46
CA ILE A 291 33.69 9.54 4.08
C ILE A 291 33.18 8.41 3.18
N SER A 292 33.25 8.56 1.85
CA SER A 292 32.87 7.53 0.87
C SER A 292 33.68 6.23 1.00
N HIS A 293 34.86 6.32 1.62
CA HIS A 293 35.77 5.21 1.89
C HIS A 293 35.73 4.72 3.35
N CYS A 294 34.93 5.37 4.21
CA CYS A 294 34.83 5.00 5.62
C CYS A 294 33.93 3.77 5.85
N THR A 295 34.05 3.20 7.05
CA THR A 295 33.29 2.05 7.51
C THR A 295 32.04 2.50 8.25
N VAL A 296 30.86 2.03 7.85
CA VAL A 296 29.62 2.19 8.61
C VAL A 296 29.65 1.25 9.81
N GLY A 297 29.66 1.83 11.01
CA GLY A 297 29.72 1.09 12.27
C GLY A 297 28.42 1.16 13.09
N SER A 298 27.49 2.04 12.70
CA SER A 298 26.20 2.19 13.36
C SER A 298 25.12 2.58 12.35
N ILE A 299 23.92 2.04 12.54
CA ILE A 299 22.71 2.44 11.81
C ILE A 299 21.63 2.77 12.83
N TYR A 300 20.95 3.89 12.63
CA TYR A 300 19.77 4.29 13.37
C TYR A 300 18.62 4.62 12.42
N ALA A 301 17.48 3.95 12.63
CA ALA A 301 16.26 4.14 11.87
C ALA A 301 15.05 4.26 12.82
N ILE A 302 14.10 5.12 12.46
CA ILE A 302 12.88 5.39 13.23
C ILE A 302 11.67 5.17 12.32
N TYR A 303 10.72 4.36 12.77
CA TYR A 303 9.43 4.12 12.12
C TYR A 303 8.55 5.38 12.11
N GLY A 304 8.56 6.16 13.19
CA GLY A 304 7.79 7.40 13.31
C GLY A 304 8.03 8.47 12.22
N ASN A 305 9.18 8.42 11.51
CA ASN A 305 9.43 9.29 10.36
C ASN A 305 8.73 8.83 9.06
N LEU A 306 8.10 7.65 9.09
CA LEU A 306 7.38 7.02 7.98
C LEU A 306 8.23 6.78 6.73
N ASP A 307 9.55 6.74 6.90
CA ASP A 307 10.50 6.42 5.84
C ASP A 307 10.49 4.92 5.50
N PHE A 308 9.97 4.06 6.40
CA PHE A 308 9.88 2.62 6.19
C PHE A 308 8.49 2.09 6.56
N ALA A 309 7.96 1.24 5.70
CA ALA A 309 6.84 0.34 6.02
C ALA A 309 7.34 -1.01 6.52
N GLY A 310 6.42 -1.87 6.97
CA GLY A 310 6.73 -3.14 7.64
C GLY A 310 7.77 -3.97 6.90
N THR A 311 7.51 -4.37 5.66
CA THR A 311 8.43 -5.22 4.91
C THR A 311 9.71 -4.52 4.44
N GLN A 312 9.78 -3.18 4.54
CA GLN A 312 10.90 -2.37 4.05
C GLN A 312 12.04 -2.25 5.06
N LEU A 313 11.79 -2.56 6.34
CA LEU A 313 12.83 -2.59 7.37
C LEU A 313 12.58 -3.78 8.28
N ARG A 314 13.50 -4.75 8.28
CA ARG A 314 13.42 -5.92 9.15
C ARG A 314 14.68 -6.14 9.93
N LEU A 315 14.50 -6.47 11.20
CA LEU A 315 15.54 -6.93 12.10
C LEU A 315 15.66 -8.46 12.02
N PRO A 316 16.74 -9.05 12.54
CA PRO A 316 16.93 -10.51 12.57
C PRO A 316 15.70 -11.25 13.10
N GLY A 317 15.35 -12.37 12.46
CA GLY A 317 14.10 -13.10 12.74
C GLY A 317 12.86 -12.48 12.08
N GLY A 318 13.03 -11.44 11.26
CA GLY A 318 11.96 -10.83 10.50
C GLY A 318 11.07 -9.86 11.28
N LEU A 319 11.50 -9.41 12.46
CA LEU A 319 10.82 -8.39 13.25
C LEU A 319 10.72 -7.06 12.49
N MET A 320 9.57 -6.40 12.58
CA MET A 320 9.22 -5.24 11.76
C MET A 320 8.81 -4.05 12.63
N PRO A 321 9.50 -2.90 12.54
CA PRO A 321 9.04 -1.67 13.17
C PRO A 321 7.63 -1.28 12.72
N GLY A 322 6.80 -0.82 13.66
CA GLY A 322 5.39 -0.50 13.46
C GLY A 322 4.44 -1.70 13.47
N TRP A 323 4.96 -2.93 13.59
CA TRP A 323 4.19 -4.17 13.55
C TRP A 323 4.51 -5.12 14.70
N SER A 324 5.79 -5.33 14.97
CA SER A 324 6.28 -6.17 16.07
C SER A 324 6.13 -5.45 17.40
N THR A 325 5.77 -6.22 18.42
CA THR A 325 5.56 -5.79 19.79
C THR A 325 6.78 -6.08 20.66
N TRP A 326 6.76 -5.52 21.86
CA TRP A 326 7.69 -5.86 22.92
C TRP A 326 7.81 -7.38 23.15
N ASP A 327 6.67 -8.07 23.20
CA ASP A 327 6.63 -9.51 23.45
C ASP A 327 7.22 -10.32 22.28
N ASP A 328 6.96 -9.90 21.04
CA ASP A 328 7.56 -10.53 19.85
C ASP A 328 9.10 -10.45 19.90
N VAL A 329 9.66 -9.33 20.36
CA VAL A 329 11.11 -9.15 20.50
C VAL A 329 11.67 -10.06 21.59
N LEU A 330 10.99 -10.15 22.75
CA LEU A 330 11.43 -11.04 23.83
C LEU A 330 11.33 -12.52 23.45
N GLU A 331 10.31 -12.91 22.68
CA GLU A 331 10.17 -14.26 22.15
C GLU A 331 11.31 -14.60 21.18
N GLN A 332 11.66 -13.66 20.29
CA GLN A 332 12.70 -13.87 19.27
C GLN A 332 14.12 -13.78 19.83
N TYR A 333 14.43 -12.82 20.69
CA TYR A 333 15.79 -12.52 21.15
C TYR A 333 16.08 -12.95 22.59
N GLY A 334 15.06 -13.33 23.35
CA GLY A 334 15.21 -13.68 24.76
C GLY A 334 15.44 -12.46 25.66
N GLN A 335 16.10 -12.70 26.80
CA GLN A 335 16.32 -11.68 27.82
C GLN A 335 17.36 -10.63 27.37
N PRO A 336 17.04 -9.33 27.48
CA PRO A 336 17.98 -8.25 27.20
C PRO A 336 19.00 -8.07 28.34
N ASP A 337 20.09 -7.35 28.06
CA ASP A 337 21.04 -6.90 29.09
C ASP A 337 20.49 -5.73 29.90
N GLU A 338 19.78 -4.81 29.24
CA GLU A 338 19.10 -3.69 29.89
C GLU A 338 17.66 -3.57 29.41
N ARG A 339 16.77 -3.30 30.36
CA ARG A 339 15.34 -3.13 30.13
C ARG A 339 14.89 -1.83 30.76
N PHE A 340 14.35 -0.93 29.95
CA PHE A 340 13.58 0.20 30.43
C PHE A 340 12.12 -0.04 30.05
N GLU A 341 11.33 -0.47 31.04
CA GLU A 341 9.96 -0.98 30.86
C GLU A 341 9.11 -0.07 29.98
N GLY A 342 8.55 -0.65 28.92
CA GLY A 342 7.66 0.03 27.99
C GLY A 342 8.33 1.04 27.05
N TYR A 343 9.67 1.10 27.01
CA TYR A 343 10.38 2.08 26.19
C TYR A 343 11.57 1.51 25.43
N SER A 344 12.46 0.72 26.06
CA SER A 344 13.61 0.17 25.34
C SER A 344 14.16 -1.16 25.85
N LEU A 345 14.69 -1.93 24.90
CA LEU A 345 15.45 -3.16 25.12
C LEU A 345 16.86 -3.02 24.55
N THR A 346 17.89 -3.29 25.36
CA THR A 346 19.29 -3.29 24.93
C THR A 346 19.85 -4.71 24.96
N TYR A 347 20.42 -5.14 23.83
CA TYR A 347 21.12 -6.42 23.68
C TYR A 347 22.59 -6.16 23.34
N ARG A 348 23.53 -6.67 24.13
CA ARG A 348 24.97 -6.45 23.99
C ARG A 348 25.67 -7.76 23.70
N ALA A 349 26.52 -7.77 22.67
CA ALA A 349 27.42 -8.89 22.47
C ALA A 349 28.71 -8.68 23.25
N ASP A 350 29.18 -9.77 23.86
CA ASP A 350 30.53 -9.88 24.43
C ASP A 350 31.56 -9.79 23.28
N SER A 351 31.93 -8.56 22.92
CA SER A 351 32.80 -8.25 21.80
C SER A 351 33.74 -7.09 22.15
N PRO A 352 34.97 -7.07 21.60
CA PRO A 352 35.88 -5.94 21.78
C PRO A 352 35.29 -4.59 21.31
N SER A 353 34.36 -4.65 20.35
CA SER A 353 33.66 -3.49 19.80
C SER A 353 32.56 -2.91 20.72
N SER A 354 32.21 -3.59 21.81
CA SER A 354 31.01 -3.30 22.59
C SER A 354 29.78 -3.19 21.69
N ALA A 355 29.59 -4.18 20.80
CA ALA A 355 28.51 -4.20 19.82
C ALA A 355 27.17 -4.43 20.50
N TYR A 356 26.13 -3.70 20.07
CA TYR A 356 24.81 -3.77 20.70
C TYR A 356 23.68 -3.41 19.73
N TRP A 357 22.47 -3.83 20.11
CA TRP A 357 21.20 -3.30 19.63
C TRP A 357 20.53 -2.50 20.74
N ASN A 358 19.95 -1.37 20.38
CA ASN A 358 18.99 -0.65 21.22
C ASN A 358 17.68 -0.52 20.43
N LEU A 359 16.63 -1.13 20.97
CA LEU A 359 15.31 -1.23 20.37
C LEU A 359 14.36 -0.34 21.15
N TYR A 360 13.70 0.59 20.46
CA TYR A 360 12.82 1.58 21.06
C TYR A 360 11.37 1.25 20.75
N PHE A 361 10.50 1.41 21.74
CA PHE A 361 9.08 1.11 21.64
C PHE A 361 8.27 2.37 21.89
N ASP A 362 7.12 2.46 21.23
CA ASP A 362 6.15 3.51 21.51
C ASP A 362 5.33 3.21 22.77
N GLU A 363 4.50 4.16 23.19
CA GLU A 363 3.64 4.01 24.37
C GLU A 363 2.63 2.85 24.26
N SER A 364 2.38 2.35 23.05
CA SER A 364 1.51 1.20 22.80
C SER A 364 2.27 -0.14 22.78
N GLY A 365 3.58 -0.13 23.02
CA GLY A 365 4.42 -1.33 23.08
C GLY A 365 4.88 -1.87 21.73
N TYR A 366 4.82 -1.08 20.66
CA TYR A 366 5.28 -1.49 19.32
C TYR A 366 6.67 -0.97 19.05
N LEU A 367 7.49 -1.78 18.39
CA LEU A 367 8.82 -1.40 17.94
C LEU A 367 8.72 -0.16 17.04
N ASP A 368 9.30 0.95 17.47
CA ASP A 368 9.21 2.26 16.81
C ASP A 368 10.57 2.76 16.33
N GLY A 369 11.66 2.29 16.92
CA GLY A 369 13.01 2.68 16.53
C GLY A 369 14.02 1.58 16.74
N VAL A 370 15.09 1.62 15.95
CA VAL A 370 16.18 0.65 16.03
C VAL A 370 17.52 1.33 15.86
N MET A 371 18.43 1.06 16.79
CA MET A 371 19.84 1.38 16.68
C MET A 371 20.64 0.09 16.74
N VAL A 372 21.47 -0.16 15.73
CA VAL A 372 22.49 -1.20 15.77
C VAL A 372 23.86 -0.57 15.70
N ARG A 373 24.78 -1.04 16.54
CA ARG A 373 26.17 -0.62 16.52
C ARG A 373 27.07 -1.84 16.58
N CYS A 374 28.00 -1.94 15.64
CA CYS A 374 29.01 -2.99 15.59
C CYS A 374 30.30 -2.44 14.97
N GLN A 375 31.07 -1.67 15.75
CA GLN A 375 32.38 -1.13 15.37
C GLN A 375 33.16 -0.74 16.63
N ALA A 376 34.45 -1.09 16.72
CA ALA A 376 35.30 -0.66 17.83
C ALA A 376 35.51 0.86 17.83
N TYR A 377 35.69 1.45 19.02
CA TYR A 377 35.91 2.91 19.16
C TYR A 377 37.34 3.33 18.85
N SER A 378 38.30 2.44 19.03
CA SER A 378 39.72 2.75 18.93
C SER A 378 40.46 1.66 18.18
N ARG A 379 41.68 1.99 17.77
CA ARG A 379 42.61 1.04 17.19
C ARG A 379 42.99 -0.04 18.20
N ASP A 380 42.98 -1.29 17.74
CA ASP A 380 43.61 -2.39 18.46
C ASP A 380 45.12 -2.33 18.19
N HIS A 381 45.89 -2.08 19.26
CA HIS A 381 47.35 -2.03 19.29
C HIS A 381 48.06 -1.05 18.33
#